data_AF-A0A956HBI6-F1
#
_entry.id   AF-A0A956HBI6-F1
#
_cell.length_a   1.000
_cell.length_b   1.000
_cell.length_c   1.000
_cell.angle_alpha   90.00
_cell.angle_beta   90.00
_cell.angle_gamma   90.00
#
_symmetry.space_group_name_H-M   'P 1'
#
loop_
_entity.id
_entity.type
_entity.pdbx_description
1 polymer ?
#
loop_
_entity_poly.entity_id
_entity_poly.type
_entity_poly.pdbx_seq_one_letter_code
_entity_poly.pdbx_strand_id
1 'polypeptide(L)'
;MDGIPGDHSIERCEEVSLWTLKTLYDELYDARIKLEGTVLKPNMVIDGKNARKASVAEVAERTVRVLKETVPAAVPGIAFLSGGQHTEEASAHLSAMNAGYDVPWALTFSYGRALQESALKAWGGKPENVAAGQKAFAHRARMNALATTGGWSEDLEKAA
;
A
#
# COMPACT_ATOMS: atom_id res chain seq x y z
N MET A 1 14.59 1.60 1.61
CA MET A 1 15.11 2.96 1.37
C MET A 1 14.55 3.84 2.47
N ASP A 2 15.43 4.23 3.40
CA ASP A 2 15.12 5.07 4.54
C ASP A 2 15.69 6.48 4.29
N GLY A 3 15.26 7.08 3.18
CA GLY A 3 15.58 8.47 2.87
C GLY A 3 14.98 9.42 3.91
N ILE A 4 15.38 10.69 3.85
CA ILE A 4 14.83 11.74 4.72
C ILE A 4 13.30 11.75 4.58
N PRO A 5 12.54 11.71 5.69
CA PRO A 5 11.09 11.81 5.64
C PRO A 5 10.66 13.07 4.86
N GLY A 6 9.88 12.89 3.81
CA GLY A 6 9.44 13.99 2.95
C GLY A 6 8.49 14.96 3.66
N ASP A 7 8.48 16.20 3.21
CA ASP A 7 7.65 17.32 3.65
C ASP A 7 6.72 17.86 2.54
N HIS A 8 6.63 17.12 1.42
CA HIS A 8 5.80 17.47 0.27
C HIS A 8 4.30 17.27 0.53
N SER A 9 3.47 18.00 -0.21
CA SER A 9 2.01 17.83 -0.20
C SER A 9 1.56 16.59 -0.99
N ILE A 10 0.31 16.18 -0.81
CA ILE A 10 -0.26 15.04 -1.54
C ILE A 10 -0.40 15.35 -3.04
N GLU A 11 -0.67 16.59 -3.42
CA GLU A 11 -0.71 17.04 -4.82
C GLU A 11 0.63 16.84 -5.50
N ARG A 12 1.74 17.16 -4.79
CA ARG A 12 3.07 16.95 -5.34
C ARG A 12 3.37 15.46 -5.51
N CYS A 13 2.92 14.62 -4.58
CA CYS A 13 3.02 13.17 -4.73
C CYS A 13 2.20 12.66 -5.93
N GLU A 14 0.98 13.18 -6.12
CA GLU A 14 0.09 12.84 -7.23
C GLU A 14 0.73 13.17 -8.58
N GLU A 15 1.21 14.40 -8.74
CA GLU A 15 1.89 14.88 -9.96
C GLU A 15 3.09 13.99 -10.32
N VAL A 16 3.96 13.73 -9.35
CA VAL A 16 5.17 12.91 -9.57
C VAL A 16 4.81 11.45 -9.83
N SER A 17 3.80 10.90 -9.15
CA SER A 17 3.35 9.52 -9.36
C SER A 17 2.77 9.35 -10.75
N LEU A 18 1.98 10.31 -11.22
CA LEU A 18 1.40 10.33 -12.57
C LEU A 18 2.49 10.36 -13.63
N TRP A 19 3.46 11.28 -13.51
CA TRP A 19 4.58 11.35 -14.46
C TRP A 19 5.42 10.06 -14.46
N THR A 20 5.71 9.52 -13.28
CA THR A 20 6.51 8.30 -13.12
C THR A 20 5.82 7.09 -13.73
N LEU A 21 4.52 6.89 -13.48
CA LEU A 21 3.79 5.74 -13.99
C LEU A 21 3.55 5.83 -15.50
N LYS A 22 3.28 7.02 -16.06
CA LYS A 22 3.21 7.19 -17.52
C LYS A 22 4.52 6.79 -18.18
N THR A 23 5.63 7.34 -17.70
CA THR A 23 6.97 7.01 -18.20
C THR A 23 7.27 5.52 -18.07
N LEU A 24 6.93 4.89 -16.94
CA LEU A 24 7.12 3.46 -16.75
C LEU A 24 6.39 2.63 -17.82
N TYR A 25 5.12 2.93 -18.09
CA TYR A 25 4.35 2.12 -19.04
C TYR A 25 4.72 2.40 -20.50
N ASP A 26 5.18 3.61 -20.84
CA ASP A 26 5.79 3.90 -22.14
C ASP A 26 7.04 3.03 -22.36
N GLU A 27 7.94 2.98 -21.37
CA GLU A 27 9.17 2.17 -21.45
C GLU A 27 8.89 0.65 -21.49
N LEU A 28 7.90 0.18 -20.72
CA LEU A 28 7.48 -1.23 -20.76
C LEU A 28 6.87 -1.61 -22.12
N TYR A 29 6.13 -0.69 -22.75
CA TYR A 29 5.59 -0.88 -24.08
C TYR A 29 6.71 -0.98 -25.13
N ASP A 30 7.67 -0.05 -25.10
CA ASP A 30 8.82 -0.05 -26.02
C ASP A 30 9.70 -1.30 -25.87
N ALA A 31 9.86 -1.77 -24.63
CA ALA A 31 10.54 -3.03 -24.30
C ALA A 31 9.70 -4.29 -24.62
N ARG A 32 8.47 -4.14 -25.14
CA ARG A 32 7.54 -5.22 -25.51
C ARG A 32 7.24 -6.19 -24.37
N ILE A 33 7.10 -5.64 -23.16
CA ILE A 33 6.75 -6.42 -21.98
C ILE A 33 5.28 -6.83 -22.04
N LYS A 34 5.01 -8.12 -21.79
CA LYS A 34 3.64 -8.65 -21.66
C LYS A 34 3.06 -8.30 -20.29
N LEU A 35 2.18 -7.31 -20.23
CA LEU A 35 1.67 -6.75 -18.98
C LEU A 35 0.85 -7.77 -18.17
N GLU A 36 0.21 -8.74 -18.82
CA GLU A 36 -0.58 -9.81 -18.21
C GLU A 36 0.25 -10.70 -17.28
N GLY A 37 1.58 -10.72 -17.45
CA GLY A 37 2.53 -11.46 -16.62
C GLY A 37 3.28 -10.61 -15.60
N THR A 38 2.87 -9.36 -15.38
CA THR A 38 3.54 -8.42 -14.47
C THR A 38 2.73 -8.13 -13.21
N VAL A 39 3.37 -7.54 -12.20
CA VAL A 39 2.71 -6.97 -11.02
C VAL A 39 3.31 -5.60 -10.77
N LEU A 40 2.47 -4.57 -10.64
CA LEU A 40 2.95 -3.24 -10.27
C LEU A 40 3.05 -3.15 -8.74
N LYS A 41 4.17 -2.63 -8.23
CA LYS A 41 4.35 -2.29 -6.81
C LYS A 41 4.61 -0.78 -6.66
N PRO A 42 3.57 0.06 -6.64
CA PRO A 42 3.72 1.50 -6.51
C PRO A 42 3.60 1.93 -5.04
N ASN A 43 4.01 3.16 -4.75
CA ASN A 43 3.51 3.89 -3.59
C ASN A 43 2.02 4.23 -3.76
N MET A 44 1.33 4.44 -2.64
CA MET A 44 0.06 5.18 -2.66
C MET A 44 0.36 6.67 -2.89
N VAL A 45 -0.60 7.41 -3.44
CA VAL A 45 -0.53 8.87 -3.56
C VAL A 45 -0.81 9.46 -2.19
N ILE A 46 0.20 10.06 -1.59
CA ILE A 46 0.16 10.40 -0.17
C ILE A 46 1.13 11.54 0.14
N ASP A 47 0.80 12.38 1.11
CA ASP A 47 1.68 13.45 1.56
C ASP A 47 2.94 12.91 2.28
N GLY A 48 3.95 13.77 2.35
CA GLY A 48 5.21 13.49 3.01
C GLY A 48 4.99 13.15 4.48
N LYS A 49 5.82 12.27 5.05
CA LYS A 49 5.69 11.82 6.45
C LYS A 49 5.75 12.98 7.46
N ASN A 50 6.49 14.04 7.17
CA ASN A 50 6.57 15.24 8.02
C ASN A 50 5.44 16.25 7.77
N ALA A 51 4.58 16.00 6.77
CA ALA A 51 3.50 16.89 6.35
C ALA A 51 2.13 16.19 6.36
N ARG A 52 1.98 15.05 7.06
CA ARG A 52 0.77 14.22 7.08
C ARG A 52 -0.47 14.97 7.55
N LYS A 53 -1.42 15.09 6.63
CA LYS A 53 -2.71 15.77 6.78
C LYS A 53 -3.81 15.10 5.94
N ALA A 54 -3.46 14.43 4.84
CA ALA A 54 -4.42 13.80 3.95
C ALA A 54 -5.23 12.73 4.68
N SER A 55 -6.54 12.73 4.43
CA SER A 55 -7.45 11.73 5.01
C SER A 55 -7.33 10.38 4.29
N VAL A 56 -7.80 9.30 4.93
CA VAL A 56 -7.85 7.97 4.31
C VAL A 56 -8.61 7.98 2.98
N ALA A 57 -9.74 8.71 2.94
CA ALA A 57 -10.56 8.84 1.74
C ALA A 57 -9.81 9.59 0.63
N GLU A 58 -9.10 10.67 0.96
CA GLU A 58 -8.34 11.45 -0.01
C GLU A 58 -7.18 10.65 -0.62
N VAL A 59 -6.43 9.91 0.22
CA VAL A 59 -5.36 9.02 -0.24
C VAL A 59 -5.92 7.95 -1.18
N ALA A 60 -7.02 7.31 -0.81
CA ALA A 60 -7.66 6.29 -1.64
C ALA A 60 -8.12 6.86 -2.99
N GLU A 61 -8.81 8.01 -2.96
CA GLU A 61 -9.33 8.67 -4.15
C GLU A 61 -8.21 9.04 -5.13
N ARG A 62 -7.20 9.77 -4.67
CA ARG A 62 -6.10 10.24 -5.52
C ARG A 62 -5.25 9.08 -6.03
N THR A 63 -5.04 8.06 -5.20
CA THR A 63 -4.32 6.84 -5.63
C THR A 63 -5.07 6.15 -6.77
N VAL A 64 -6.37 5.86 -6.59
CA VAL A 64 -7.17 5.20 -7.64
C VAL A 64 -7.25 6.05 -8.90
N ARG A 65 -7.37 7.38 -8.77
CA ARG A 65 -7.36 8.31 -9.90
C ARG A 65 -6.10 8.20 -10.74
N VAL A 66 -4.92 8.29 -10.10
CA VAL A 66 -3.63 8.14 -10.80
C VAL A 66 -3.51 6.77 -11.46
N LEU A 67 -3.94 5.70 -10.79
CA LEU A 67 -3.88 4.35 -11.37
C LEU A 67 -4.79 4.23 -12.61
N LYS A 68 -6.02 4.75 -12.55
CA LYS A 68 -6.95 4.81 -13.70
C LYS A 68 -6.42 5.60 -14.88
N GLU A 69 -5.62 6.63 -14.63
CA GLU A 69 -5.02 7.42 -15.70
C GLU A 69 -3.78 6.77 -16.33
N THR A 70 -3.07 5.91 -15.59
CA THR A 70 -1.70 5.50 -15.98
C THR A 70 -1.48 4.01 -16.12
N VAL A 71 -2.27 3.15 -15.49
CA VAL A 71 -2.05 1.70 -15.49
C VAL A 71 -2.95 1.03 -16.54
N PRO A 72 -2.41 0.31 -17.53
CA PRO A 72 -3.24 -0.45 -18.47
C PRO A 72 -4.04 -1.56 -17.76
N ALA A 73 -5.29 -1.79 -18.18
CA ALA A 73 -6.16 -2.84 -17.63
C ALA A 73 -5.62 -4.28 -17.82
N ALA A 74 -4.64 -4.47 -18.71
CA ALA A 74 -3.98 -5.76 -18.93
C ALA A 74 -3.10 -6.20 -17.74
N VAL A 75 -2.70 -5.29 -16.87
CA VAL A 75 -1.96 -5.63 -15.64
C VAL A 75 -2.90 -6.44 -14.73
N PRO A 76 -2.51 -7.60 -14.19
CA PRO A 76 -3.43 -8.40 -13.37
C PRO A 76 -3.60 -7.86 -11.95
N GLY A 77 -2.58 -7.18 -11.39
CA GLY A 77 -2.63 -6.73 -10.01
C GLY A 77 -1.61 -5.68 -9.63
N ILE A 78 -1.97 -4.93 -8.59
CA ILE A 78 -1.19 -3.84 -8.01
C ILE A 78 -0.99 -4.19 -6.53
N ALA A 79 0.26 -4.44 -6.15
CA ALA A 79 0.63 -4.82 -4.78
C ALA A 79 1.40 -3.69 -4.10
N PHE A 80 0.70 -2.80 -3.40
CA PHE A 80 1.28 -1.57 -2.85
C PHE A 80 2.44 -1.82 -1.88
N LEU A 81 3.43 -0.92 -1.88
CA LEU A 81 4.41 -0.81 -0.80
C LEU A 81 3.85 0.02 0.36
N SER A 82 4.26 -0.27 1.60
CA SER A 82 3.76 0.48 2.76
C SER A 82 4.44 1.85 2.95
N GLY A 83 5.59 2.10 2.31
CA GLY A 83 6.14 3.45 2.15
C GLY A 83 6.59 4.20 3.40
N GLY A 84 6.53 3.59 4.59
CA GLY A 84 6.80 4.27 5.86
C GLY A 84 5.55 4.81 6.57
N GLN A 85 4.37 4.49 6.05
CA GLN A 85 3.10 4.62 6.75
C GLN A 85 3.11 3.77 8.02
N HIS A 86 2.30 4.17 9.00
CA HIS A 86 1.97 3.29 10.11
C HIS A 86 1.19 2.07 9.61
N THR A 87 1.24 0.99 10.38
CA THR A 87 0.69 -0.30 9.94
C THR A 87 -0.83 -0.26 9.71
N GLU A 88 -1.55 0.43 10.58
CA GLU A 88 -3.01 0.58 10.49
C GLU A 88 -3.40 1.52 9.34
N GLU A 89 -2.68 2.62 9.13
CA GLU A 89 -2.88 3.51 7.97
C GLU A 89 -2.78 2.75 6.65
N ALA A 90 -1.76 1.88 6.51
CA ALA A 90 -1.57 1.08 5.30
C ALA A 90 -2.72 0.09 5.05
N SER A 91 -3.36 -0.42 6.11
CA SER A 91 -4.56 -1.27 6.02
C SER A 91 -5.79 -0.45 5.67
N ALA A 92 -5.97 0.70 6.32
CA ALA A 92 -7.08 1.63 6.10
C ALA A 92 -7.14 2.14 4.66
N HIS A 93 -6.01 2.60 4.11
CA HIS A 93 -5.94 3.09 2.73
C HIS A 93 -6.26 1.99 1.72
N LEU A 94 -5.68 0.80 1.88
CA LEU A 94 -5.95 -0.33 1.00
C LEU A 94 -7.43 -0.75 1.05
N SER A 95 -8.02 -0.78 2.25
CA SER A 95 -9.43 -1.12 2.43
C SER A 95 -10.35 -0.08 1.80
N ALA A 96 -10.08 1.21 1.99
CA ALA A 96 -10.86 2.28 1.40
C ALA A 96 -10.85 2.23 -0.14
N MET A 97 -9.70 1.92 -0.75
CA MET A 97 -9.62 1.72 -2.21
C MET A 97 -10.46 0.53 -2.67
N ASN A 98 -10.36 -0.63 -2.01
CA ASN A 98 -11.12 -1.83 -2.40
C ASN A 98 -12.62 -1.72 -2.11
N ALA A 99 -13.04 -0.95 -1.11
CA ALA A 99 -14.45 -0.78 -0.75
C ALA A 99 -15.16 0.28 -1.61
N GLY A 100 -14.45 1.33 -2.02
CA GLY A 100 -15.05 2.53 -2.60
C GLY A 100 -15.01 2.63 -4.12
N TYR A 101 -14.20 1.79 -4.80
CA TYR A 101 -13.92 1.98 -6.21
C TYR A 101 -13.95 0.67 -7.00
N ASP A 102 -14.62 0.71 -8.14
CA ASP A 102 -14.51 -0.32 -9.17
C ASP A 102 -13.26 -0.06 -10.03
N VAL A 103 -12.40 -1.07 -10.12
CA VAL A 103 -11.09 -1.02 -10.78
C VAL A 103 -10.83 -2.35 -11.50
N PRO A 104 -10.14 -2.33 -12.67
CA PRO A 104 -9.92 -3.54 -13.44
C PRO A 104 -8.77 -4.43 -12.92
N TRP A 105 -7.99 -3.96 -11.95
CA TRP A 105 -6.85 -4.70 -11.37
C TRP A 105 -7.17 -5.16 -9.95
N ALA A 106 -6.61 -6.30 -9.53
CA ALA A 106 -6.61 -6.66 -8.11
C ALA A 106 -5.73 -5.68 -7.31
N LEU A 107 -6.27 -5.07 -6.25
CA LEU A 107 -5.52 -4.20 -5.34
C LEU A 107 -5.14 -4.96 -4.07
N THR A 108 -3.85 -5.13 -3.83
CA THR A 108 -3.32 -5.89 -2.70
C THR A 108 -2.05 -5.26 -2.10
N PHE A 109 -1.40 -5.95 -1.19
CA PHE A 109 -0.23 -5.47 -0.46
C PHE A 109 1.05 -6.25 -0.78
N SER A 110 2.16 -5.53 -0.83
CA SER A 110 3.52 -6.07 -0.82
C SER A 110 4.32 -5.36 0.27
N TYR A 111 3.92 -5.61 1.52
CA TYR A 111 4.38 -4.89 2.70
C TYR A 111 5.57 -5.56 3.39
N GLY A 112 6.59 -4.74 3.70
CA GLY A 112 7.68 -5.11 4.60
C GLY A 112 7.38 -4.63 6.03
N ARG A 113 7.71 -3.36 6.31
CA ARG A 113 7.52 -2.75 7.65
C ARG A 113 6.11 -2.92 8.20
N ALA A 114 5.08 -2.59 7.41
CA ALA A 114 3.68 -2.70 7.87
C ALA A 114 3.21 -4.15 8.12
N LEU A 115 3.97 -5.16 7.70
CA LEU A 115 3.66 -6.56 8.01
C LEU A 115 4.49 -7.08 9.20
N GLN A 116 5.72 -6.57 9.36
CA GLN A 116 6.74 -7.17 10.24
C GLN A 116 7.04 -6.36 11.51
N GLU A 117 6.74 -5.05 11.55
CA GLU A 117 7.17 -4.19 12.66
C GLU A 117 6.64 -4.65 14.04
N SER A 118 5.35 -4.98 14.12
CA SER A 118 4.75 -5.51 15.36
C SER A 118 5.32 -6.87 15.75
N ALA A 119 5.57 -7.73 14.77
CA ALA A 119 6.14 -9.05 14.97
C ALA A 119 7.59 -8.98 15.50
N LEU A 120 8.41 -8.10 14.90
CA LEU A 120 9.78 -7.86 15.35
C LEU A 120 9.83 -7.28 16.77
N LYS A 121 8.94 -6.33 17.08
CA LYS A 121 8.81 -5.76 18.43
C LYS A 121 8.40 -6.80 19.47
N ALA A 122 7.41 -7.64 19.16
CA ALA A 122 6.93 -8.68 20.07
C ALA A 122 7.95 -9.81 20.26
N TRP A 123 8.65 -10.21 19.19
CA TRP A 123 9.71 -11.21 19.25
C TRP A 123 10.92 -10.72 20.05
N GLY A 124 11.38 -9.49 19.80
CA GLY A 124 12.49 -8.88 20.53
C GLY A 124 13.81 -9.64 20.43
N GLY A 125 13.99 -10.50 19.41
CA GLY A 125 15.18 -11.33 19.23
C GLY A 125 15.26 -12.55 20.16
N LYS A 126 14.21 -12.86 20.92
CA LYS A 126 14.22 -13.86 21.99
C LYS A 126 13.50 -15.16 21.57
N PRO A 127 14.13 -16.35 21.67
CA PRO A 127 13.49 -17.62 21.32
C PRO A 127 12.16 -17.87 22.05
N GLU A 128 12.06 -17.49 23.32
CA GLU A 128 10.85 -17.64 24.13
C GLU A 128 9.66 -16.81 23.61
N ASN A 129 9.92 -15.77 22.81
CA ASN A 129 8.91 -14.86 22.28
C ASN A 129 8.49 -15.17 20.84
N VAL A 130 8.96 -16.29 20.25
CA VAL A 130 8.60 -16.66 18.87
C VAL A 130 7.07 -16.72 18.69
N ALA A 131 6.35 -17.31 19.64
CA ALA A 131 4.89 -17.39 19.59
C ALA A 131 4.23 -15.99 19.63
N ALA A 132 4.76 -15.06 20.43
CA ALA A 132 4.27 -13.69 20.49
C ALA A 132 4.49 -12.94 19.15
N GLY A 133 5.67 -13.12 18.54
CA GLY A 133 5.98 -12.59 17.21
C GLY A 133 5.05 -13.14 16.13
N GLN A 134 4.81 -14.46 16.13
CA GLN A 134 3.88 -15.12 15.20
C GLN A 134 2.45 -14.60 15.36
N LYS A 135 1.96 -14.43 16.60
CA LYS A 135 0.63 -13.89 16.87
C LYS A 135 0.49 -12.46 16.31
N ALA A 136 1.48 -11.60 16.56
CA ALA A 136 1.49 -10.23 16.06
C ALA A 136 1.55 -10.17 14.52
N PHE A 137 2.33 -11.06 13.89
CA PHE A 137 2.39 -11.18 12.43
C PHE A 137 1.06 -11.66 11.84
N ALA A 138 0.48 -12.73 12.39
CA ALA A 138 -0.77 -13.31 11.92
C ALA A 138 -1.93 -12.31 12.00
N HIS A 139 -1.98 -11.52 13.07
CA HIS A 139 -2.94 -10.43 13.21
C HIS A 139 -2.79 -9.42 12.07
N ARG A 140 -1.58 -8.91 11.82
CA ARG A 140 -1.33 -7.96 10.72
C ARG A 140 -1.60 -8.55 9.34
N ALA A 141 -1.26 -9.82 9.11
CA ALA A 141 -1.60 -10.50 7.88
C ALA A 141 -3.12 -10.58 7.67
N ARG A 142 -3.88 -10.88 8.73
CA ARG A 142 -5.35 -10.88 8.69
C ARG A 142 -5.94 -9.50 8.39
N MET A 143 -5.44 -8.45 9.03
CA MET A 143 -5.93 -7.08 8.80
C MET A 143 -5.70 -6.63 7.36
N ASN A 144 -4.50 -6.89 6.82
CA ASN A 144 -4.20 -6.59 5.42
C ASN A 144 -5.02 -7.47 4.45
N ALA A 145 -5.27 -8.74 4.78
CA ALA A 145 -6.15 -9.59 3.99
C ALA A 145 -7.60 -9.04 3.94
N LEU A 146 -8.14 -8.59 5.06
CA LEU A 146 -9.46 -7.94 5.10
C LEU A 146 -9.48 -6.64 4.28
N ALA A 147 -8.39 -5.89 4.29
CA ALA A 147 -8.26 -4.69 3.47
C ALA A 147 -8.28 -4.99 1.96
N THR A 148 -7.82 -6.17 1.51
CA THR A 148 -7.92 -6.57 0.09
C THR A 148 -9.35 -6.79 -0.39
N THR A 149 -10.29 -7.00 0.54
CA THR A 149 -11.71 -7.16 0.23
C THR A 149 -12.55 -5.96 0.68
N GLY A 150 -11.91 -4.85 1.07
CA GLY A 150 -12.59 -3.67 1.59
C GLY A 150 -13.27 -3.86 2.96
N GLY A 151 -12.97 -4.96 3.66
CA GLY A 151 -13.66 -5.38 4.89
C GLY A 151 -12.90 -5.05 6.19
N TRP A 152 -11.81 -4.28 6.13
CA TRP A 152 -11.10 -3.85 7.32
C TRP A 152 -11.83 -2.68 8.01
N SER A 153 -11.83 -2.69 9.33
CA SER A 153 -12.27 -1.58 10.17
C SER A 153 -11.44 -1.50 11.45
N GLU A 154 -11.36 -0.33 12.06
CA GLU A 154 -10.56 -0.08 13.27
C GLU A 154 -10.97 -0.97 14.45
N ASP A 155 -12.25 -1.34 14.56
CA ASP A 155 -12.73 -2.22 15.64
C ASP A 155 -12.15 -3.63 15.59
N LEU A 156 -11.75 -4.10 14.40
CA LEU A 156 -11.11 -5.41 14.24
C LEU A 156 -9.67 -5.44 14.78
N GLU A 157 -9.05 -4.26 14.98
CA GLU A 157 -7.70 -4.16 15.52
C GLU A 157 -7.64 -4.48 17.02
N LYS A 158 -8.74 -4.26 17.75
CA LYS A 158 -8.84 -4.48 19.21
C LYS A 158 -9.04 -5.95 19.58
N ALA A 159 -9.32 -6.82 18.61
CA ALA A 159 -9.60 -8.25 18.84
C ALA A 159 -8.33 -9.14 18.89
N ALA A 160 -7.14 -8.54 19.04
CA ALA A 160 -5.83 -9.21 18.97
C ALA A 160 -5.35 -9.80 20.30
#